data_AF-A0A7G9L0I6-F1
#
_entry.id   AF-A0A7G9L0I6-F1
#
_cell.length_a   1.000
_cell.length_b   1.000
_cell.length_c   1.000
_cell.angle_alpha   90.00
_cell.angle_beta   90.00
_cell.angle_gamma   90.00
#
_symmetry.space_group_name_H-M   'P 1'
#
loop_
_entity.id
_entity.type
_entity.pdbx_description
1 polymer ?
#
loop_
_entity_poly.entity_id
_entity_poly.type
_entity_poly.pdbx_seq_one_letter_code
_entity_poly.pdbx_strand_id
1 'polypeptide(L)'
;MFQTVRHWWGSGRGKMTARLFLFEFVVVVAGVLVAQGLANWVQDRADRDHMRDERARARQELSQFGYSALAWKAAAPCLAERVATIMSGQVRAGKDLQRPSLTTLNYTPPDEHSLLLIGKTYGAEERDLYKMLASDLGNMKARGASLIAAWSRFALLDPANGPIGPSDFVQVRIAGADILGTIHGETLIADNVLQRVRTLGIEPRSADPAYAPARTCDSIWRSGRIEPPIERR
;
A
#
# COMPACT_ATOMS: atom_id res chain seq x y z
N MET A 1 9.17 -58.92 -45.66
CA MET A 1 9.77 -57.76 -44.95
C MET A 1 10.06 -58.04 -43.47
N PHE A 2 9.14 -58.64 -42.69
CA PHE A 2 9.36 -58.91 -41.26
C PHE A 2 10.45 -59.95 -40.93
N GLN A 3 10.71 -60.93 -41.80
CA GLN A 3 11.80 -61.91 -41.59
C GLN A 3 13.21 -61.31 -41.76
N THR A 4 13.36 -60.30 -42.64
CA THR A 4 14.64 -59.63 -42.89
C THR A 4 15.07 -58.77 -41.71
N VAL A 5 14.12 -58.11 -41.03
CA VAL A 5 14.37 -57.34 -39.80
C VAL A 5 14.77 -58.27 -38.66
N ARG A 6 14.12 -59.44 -38.54
CA ARG A 6 14.42 -60.43 -37.50
C ARG A 6 15.80 -61.08 -37.67
N HIS A 7 16.26 -61.29 -38.90
CA HIS A 7 17.60 -61.85 -39.15
C HIS A 7 18.72 -60.82 -38.93
N TRP A 8 18.46 -59.53 -39.21
CA TRP A 8 19.40 -58.44 -38.89
C TRP A 8 19.62 -58.28 -37.38
N TRP A 9 18.55 -58.38 -36.57
CA TRP A 9 18.60 -58.40 -35.10
C TRP A 9 19.31 -59.63 -34.51
N GLY A 10 19.33 -60.76 -35.23
CA GLY A 10 20.04 -61.98 -34.83
C GLY A 10 21.55 -61.92 -35.11
N SER A 11 21.97 -61.17 -36.14
CA SER A 11 23.38 -60.95 -36.46
C SER A 11 24.01 -59.90 -35.54
N GLY A 12 25.27 -60.09 -35.12
CA GLY A 12 25.96 -59.20 -34.16
C GLY A 12 26.00 -57.71 -34.52
N ARG A 13 25.78 -57.34 -35.79
CA ARG A 13 25.69 -55.95 -36.26
C ARG A 13 24.38 -55.24 -35.88
N GLY A 14 23.23 -55.91 -35.88
CA GLY A 14 21.92 -55.31 -35.55
C GLY A 14 21.72 -55.04 -34.05
N LYS A 15 22.35 -55.86 -33.20
CA LYS A 15 22.39 -55.61 -31.74
C LYS A 15 23.25 -54.40 -31.39
N MET A 16 24.32 -54.16 -32.15
CA MET A 16 25.22 -53.03 -31.92
C MET A 16 24.56 -51.69 -32.30
N THR A 17 23.85 -51.65 -33.42
CA THR A 17 23.07 -50.47 -33.87
C THR A 17 21.86 -50.19 -32.97
N ALA A 18 21.13 -51.22 -32.52
CA ALA A 18 20.03 -51.02 -31.56
C ALA A 18 20.52 -50.50 -30.19
N ARG A 19 21.67 -50.96 -29.71
CA ARG A 19 22.31 -50.43 -28.50
C ARG A 19 22.78 -48.98 -28.67
N LEU A 20 23.30 -48.64 -29.85
CA LEU A 20 23.72 -47.28 -30.17
C LEU A 20 22.52 -46.31 -30.21
N PHE A 21 21.40 -46.74 -30.81
CA PHE A 21 20.15 -45.97 -30.82
C PHE A 21 19.56 -45.81 -29.41
N LEU A 22 19.56 -46.86 -28.59
CA LEU A 22 19.11 -46.78 -27.20
C LEU A 22 19.99 -45.84 -26.37
N PHE A 23 21.31 -45.90 -26.56
CA PHE A 23 22.25 -44.99 -25.91
C PHE A 23 21.99 -43.54 -26.32
N GLU A 24 21.86 -43.26 -27.61
CA GLU A 24 21.53 -41.93 -28.13
C GLU A 24 20.21 -41.42 -27.56
N PHE A 25 19.17 -42.26 -27.53
CA PHE A 25 17.89 -41.91 -26.94
C PHE A 25 18.01 -41.56 -25.45
N VAL A 26 18.75 -42.36 -24.66
CA VAL A 26 18.97 -42.08 -23.24
C VAL A 26 19.74 -40.78 -23.04
N VAL A 27 20.75 -40.50 -23.86
CA VAL A 27 21.51 -39.25 -23.80
C VAL A 27 20.62 -38.06 -24.13
N VAL A 28 19.76 -38.16 -25.15
CA VAL A 28 18.80 -37.10 -25.50
C VAL A 28 17.81 -36.86 -24.38
N VAL A 29 17.21 -37.92 -23.81
CA VAL A 29 16.27 -37.79 -22.69
C VAL A 29 16.96 -37.19 -21.46
N ALA A 30 18.17 -37.64 -21.13
CA ALA A 30 18.96 -37.08 -20.02
C ALA A 30 19.28 -35.60 -20.27
N GLY A 31 19.66 -35.22 -21.50
CA GLY A 31 19.90 -33.84 -21.88
C GLY A 31 18.66 -32.95 -21.71
N VAL A 32 17.49 -33.41 -22.14
CA VAL A 32 16.22 -32.69 -21.96
C VAL A 32 15.87 -32.53 -20.48
N LEU A 33 16.01 -33.59 -19.67
CA LEU A 33 15.73 -33.53 -18.24
C LEU A 33 16.68 -32.57 -17.50
N VAL A 34 17.97 -32.58 -17.86
CA VAL A 34 18.95 -31.63 -17.28
C VAL A 34 18.61 -30.20 -17.69
N ALA A 35 18.26 -29.97 -18.97
CA ALA A 35 17.88 -28.63 -19.44
C ALA A 35 16.60 -28.13 -18.74
N GLN A 36 15.58 -28.97 -18.59
CA GLN A 36 14.34 -28.63 -17.87
C GLN A 36 14.61 -28.40 -16.37
N GLY A 37 15.45 -29.23 -15.75
CA GLY A 37 15.87 -29.05 -14.36
C GLY A 37 16.58 -27.72 -14.13
N LEU A 38 17.51 -27.38 -15.03
CA LEU A 38 18.24 -26.11 -14.96
C LEU A 38 17.30 -24.92 -15.19
N ALA A 39 16.40 -25.00 -16.18
CA ALA A 39 15.42 -23.94 -16.45
C ALA A 39 14.51 -23.67 -15.24
N ASN A 40 13.95 -24.74 -14.64
CA ASN A 40 13.12 -24.62 -13.45
C ASN A 40 13.87 -24.03 -12.26
N TRP A 41 15.15 -24.40 -12.10
CA TRP A 41 16.00 -23.86 -11.04
C TRP A 41 16.30 -22.37 -11.23
N VAL A 42 16.62 -21.95 -12.47
CA VAL A 42 16.83 -20.53 -12.80
C VAL A 42 15.55 -19.73 -12.56
N GLN A 43 14.39 -20.27 -12.95
CA GLN A 43 13.11 -19.61 -12.77
C GLN A 43 12.73 -19.44 -11.29
N ASP A 44 12.84 -20.51 -10.47
CA ASP A 44 12.56 -20.41 -9.02
C ASP A 44 13.50 -19.40 -8.34
N ARG A 45 14.75 -19.30 -8.79
CA ARG A 45 15.66 -18.27 -8.29
C ARG A 45 15.20 -16.87 -8.68
N ALA A 46 14.85 -16.65 -9.94
CA ALA A 46 14.38 -15.36 -10.42
C ALA A 46 13.09 -14.93 -9.70
N ASP A 47 12.13 -15.84 -9.52
CA ASP A 47 10.86 -15.59 -8.83
C ASP A 47 11.09 -15.21 -7.36
N ARG A 48 12.03 -15.88 -6.68
CA ARG A 48 12.41 -15.54 -5.29
C ARG A 48 13.09 -14.19 -5.18
N ASP A 49 13.96 -13.86 -6.13
CA ASP A 49 14.67 -12.58 -6.13
C ASP A 49 13.68 -11.44 -6.40
N HIS A 50 12.79 -11.59 -7.40
CA HIS A 50 11.69 -10.65 -7.66
C HIS A 50 10.77 -10.48 -6.43
N MET A 51 10.36 -11.57 -5.79
CA MET A 51 9.54 -11.52 -4.57
C MET A 51 10.25 -10.75 -3.44
N ARG A 52 11.57 -10.92 -3.26
CA ARG A 52 12.33 -10.20 -2.23
C ARG A 52 12.39 -8.71 -2.52
N ASP A 53 12.58 -8.33 -3.78
CA ASP A 53 12.61 -6.93 -4.22
C ASP A 53 11.25 -6.26 -4.01
N GLU A 54 10.17 -6.92 -4.43
CA GLU A 54 8.80 -6.46 -4.21
C GLU A 54 8.47 -6.33 -2.71
N ARG A 55 8.88 -7.31 -1.91
CA ARG A 55 8.73 -7.26 -0.46
C ARG A 55 9.51 -6.09 0.15
N ALA A 56 10.76 -5.88 -0.25
CA ALA A 56 11.60 -4.80 0.25
C ALA A 56 11.01 -3.42 -0.09
N ARG A 57 10.58 -3.22 -1.35
CA ARG A 57 9.87 -2.04 -1.81
C ARG A 57 8.60 -1.80 -1.00
N ALA A 58 7.75 -2.81 -0.88
CA ALA A 58 6.50 -2.71 -0.13
C ALA A 58 6.74 -2.33 1.33
N ARG A 59 7.79 -2.88 2.00
CA ARG A 59 8.13 -2.51 3.38
C ARG A 59 8.56 -1.05 3.51
N GLN A 60 9.33 -0.54 2.55
CA GLN A 60 9.73 0.88 2.52
C GLN A 60 8.51 1.80 2.38
N GLU A 61 7.59 1.48 1.46
CA GLU A 61 6.35 2.24 1.27
C GLU A 61 5.45 2.16 2.50
N LEU A 62 5.34 0.98 3.13
CA LEU A 62 4.58 0.79 4.37
C LEU A 62 5.17 1.57 5.56
N SER A 63 6.49 1.77 5.61
CA SER A 63 7.11 2.66 6.59
C SER A 63 6.59 4.09 6.45
N GLN A 64 6.50 4.59 5.21
CA GLN A 64 5.94 5.91 4.94
C GLN A 64 4.43 5.95 5.21
N PHE A 65 3.69 4.91 4.83
CA PHE A 65 2.26 4.83 5.08
C PHE A 65 1.94 4.80 6.59
N GLY A 66 2.70 4.04 7.36
CA GLY A 66 2.64 4.04 8.82
C GLY A 66 2.96 5.42 9.41
N TYR A 67 3.92 6.14 8.84
CA TYR A 67 4.22 7.50 9.28
C TYR A 67 3.06 8.47 9.01
N SER A 68 2.42 8.38 7.85
CA SER A 68 1.20 9.16 7.57
C SER A 68 0.08 8.85 8.56
N ALA A 69 -0.08 7.59 8.99
CA ALA A 69 -1.03 7.21 10.04
C ALA A 69 -0.68 7.83 11.41
N LEU A 70 0.61 7.91 11.77
CA LEU A 70 1.05 8.66 12.97
C LEU A 70 0.72 10.15 12.88
N ALA A 71 1.03 10.78 11.74
CA ALA A 71 0.75 12.19 11.51
C ALA A 71 -0.75 12.49 11.59
N TRP A 72 -1.57 11.63 10.98
CA TRP A 72 -3.03 11.71 11.09
C TRP A 72 -3.50 11.62 12.53
N LYS A 73 -3.04 10.62 13.29
CA LYS A 73 -3.44 10.42 14.69
C LYS A 73 -3.06 11.61 15.57
N ALA A 74 -1.92 12.24 15.33
CA ALA A 74 -1.51 13.45 16.03
C ALA A 74 -2.38 14.66 15.67
N ALA A 75 -2.81 14.78 14.41
CA ALA A 75 -3.61 15.90 13.93
C ALA A 75 -5.11 15.78 14.21
N ALA A 76 -5.66 14.56 14.26
CA ALA A 76 -7.09 14.29 14.33
C ALA A 76 -7.84 15.08 15.44
N PRO A 77 -7.34 15.19 16.69
CA PRO A 77 -8.00 15.99 17.71
C PRO A 77 -8.10 17.49 17.35
N CYS A 78 -7.03 18.05 16.78
CA CYS A 78 -6.99 19.44 16.34
C CYS A 78 -7.96 19.70 15.19
N LEU A 79 -8.05 18.77 14.23
CA LEU A 79 -9.00 18.87 13.12
C LEU A 79 -10.44 18.84 13.63
N ALA A 80 -10.74 17.94 14.57
CA ALA A 80 -12.07 17.83 15.18
C ALA A 80 -12.46 19.11 15.95
N GLU A 81 -11.52 19.65 16.74
CA GLU A 81 -11.72 20.92 17.46
C GLU A 81 -12.01 22.07 16.48
N ARG A 82 -11.21 22.20 15.42
CA ARG A 82 -11.43 23.24 14.40
C ARG A 82 -12.79 23.13 13.75
N VAL A 83 -13.21 21.92 13.41
CA VAL A 83 -14.53 21.66 12.81
C VAL A 83 -15.64 22.05 13.78
N ALA A 84 -15.54 21.71 15.06
CA ALA A 84 -16.49 22.12 16.08
C ALA A 84 -16.58 23.65 16.21
N THR A 85 -15.42 24.35 16.20
CA THR A 85 -15.35 25.81 16.22
C THR A 85 -16.04 26.43 15.01
N ILE A 86 -15.83 25.88 13.80
CA ILE A 86 -16.51 26.34 12.58
C ILE A 86 -18.03 26.09 12.68
N MET A 87 -18.45 24.90 13.11
CA MET A 87 -19.88 24.55 13.27
C MET A 87 -20.60 25.43 14.29
N SER A 88 -19.89 25.93 15.31
CA SER A 88 -20.43 26.86 16.31
C SER A 88 -20.66 28.27 15.74
N GLY A 89 -20.08 28.58 14.57
CA GLY A 89 -20.14 29.90 13.94
C GLY A 89 -19.18 30.93 14.54
N GLN A 90 -18.19 30.50 15.33
CA GLN A 90 -17.12 31.36 15.85
C GLN A 90 -16.12 31.78 14.75
N VAL A 91 -15.95 30.95 13.72
CA VAL A 91 -15.12 31.23 12.54
C VAL A 91 -16.04 31.50 11.36
N ARG A 92 -15.83 32.63 10.67
CA ARG A 92 -16.72 33.09 9.58
C ARG A 92 -15.99 33.69 8.38
N ALA A 93 -14.69 33.56 8.27
CA ALA A 93 -13.96 34.05 7.10
C ALA A 93 -12.51 33.54 7.08
N GLY A 94 -11.89 33.57 5.90
CA GLY A 94 -10.45 33.53 5.75
C GLY A 94 -9.83 32.15 5.92
N LYS A 95 -8.52 32.15 6.22
CA LYS A 95 -7.69 30.92 6.28
C LYS A 95 -8.19 29.90 7.31
N ASP A 96 -8.95 30.35 8.31
CA ASP A 96 -9.50 29.51 9.35
C ASP A 96 -10.60 28.55 8.87
N LEU A 97 -11.19 28.79 7.69
CA LEU A 97 -12.13 27.88 7.01
C LEU A 97 -11.40 26.84 6.14
N GLN A 98 -10.11 27.06 5.84
CA GLN A 98 -9.34 26.18 4.97
C GLN A 98 -8.88 24.93 5.72
N ARG A 99 -8.88 23.80 5.01
CA ARG A 99 -8.29 22.56 5.53
C ARG A 99 -6.76 22.64 5.47
N PRO A 100 -6.06 21.97 6.38
CA PRO A 100 -4.65 21.72 6.17
C PRO A 100 -4.45 20.74 5.01
N SER A 101 -3.28 20.81 4.39
CA SER A 101 -2.82 19.82 3.44
C SER A 101 -2.61 18.47 4.14
N LEU A 102 -3.05 17.41 3.48
CA LEU A 102 -2.90 16.03 3.94
C LEU A 102 -1.70 15.40 3.25
N THR A 103 -1.00 14.51 3.95
CA THR A 103 0.10 13.74 3.39
C THR A 103 -0.42 12.80 2.30
N THR A 104 0.26 12.77 1.16
CA THR A 104 -0.07 11.81 0.09
C THR A 104 0.20 10.39 0.57
N LEU A 105 -0.81 9.54 0.46
CA LEU A 105 -0.71 8.14 0.85
C LEU A 105 -0.27 7.28 -0.35
N ASN A 106 0.91 6.70 -0.24
CA ASN A 106 1.49 5.83 -1.27
C ASN A 106 1.81 4.46 -0.68
N TYR A 107 1.23 3.43 -1.27
CA TYR A 107 1.60 2.05 -1.08
C TYR A 107 1.03 1.23 -2.25
N THR A 108 1.89 0.47 -2.89
CA THR A 108 1.56 -0.47 -3.96
C THR A 108 1.84 -1.87 -3.43
N PRO A 109 0.81 -2.70 -3.19
CA PRO A 109 1.03 -4.05 -2.70
C PRO A 109 1.91 -4.86 -3.67
N PRO A 110 2.67 -5.85 -3.17
CA PRO A 110 3.33 -6.80 -4.05
C PRO A 110 2.33 -7.44 -5.02
N ASP A 111 2.80 -7.80 -6.22
CA ASP A 111 1.97 -8.51 -7.19
C ASP A 111 1.47 -9.87 -6.62
N GLU A 112 0.39 -10.42 -7.18
CA GLU A 112 -0.25 -11.62 -6.62
C GLU A 112 0.68 -12.84 -6.60
N HIS A 113 1.58 -12.98 -7.59
CA HIS A 113 2.55 -14.07 -7.60
C HIS A 113 3.55 -13.91 -6.46
N SER A 114 4.09 -12.70 -6.28
CA SER A 114 4.96 -12.36 -5.15
C SER A 114 4.26 -12.55 -3.80
N LEU A 115 2.98 -12.20 -3.67
CA LEU A 115 2.18 -12.42 -2.44
C LEU A 115 2.01 -13.91 -2.13
N LEU A 116 1.79 -14.76 -3.13
CA LEU A 116 1.73 -16.21 -2.92
C LEU A 116 3.08 -16.75 -2.44
N LEU A 117 4.20 -16.29 -3.01
CA LEU A 117 5.54 -16.67 -2.61
C LEU A 117 5.91 -16.15 -1.22
N ILE A 118 5.51 -14.92 -0.87
CA ILE A 118 5.61 -14.38 0.49
C ILE A 118 4.85 -15.29 1.46
N GLY A 119 3.61 -15.66 1.13
CA GLY A 119 2.81 -16.57 1.94
C GLY A 119 3.47 -17.93 2.18
N LYS A 120 4.13 -18.49 1.15
CA LYS A 120 4.88 -19.74 1.27
C LYS A 120 6.19 -19.59 2.07
N THR A 121 6.88 -18.46 1.93
CA THR A 121 8.24 -18.26 2.46
C THR A 121 8.25 -17.70 3.88
N TYR A 122 7.40 -16.72 4.16
CA TYR A 122 7.32 -16.00 5.44
C TYR A 122 6.04 -16.28 6.21
N GLY A 123 5.08 -16.99 5.61
CA GLY A 123 3.81 -17.38 6.24
C GLY A 123 2.60 -16.62 5.71
N ALA A 124 1.44 -17.26 5.78
CA ALA A 124 0.17 -16.71 5.28
C ALA A 124 -0.22 -15.40 5.99
N GLU A 125 0.13 -15.25 7.27
CA GLU A 125 -0.14 -14.03 8.03
C GLU A 125 0.52 -12.80 7.41
N GLU A 126 1.80 -12.87 7.04
CA GLU A 126 2.50 -11.74 6.42
C GLU A 126 1.86 -11.35 5.07
N ARG A 127 1.50 -12.33 4.24
CA ARG A 127 0.75 -12.10 3.00
C ARG A 127 -0.58 -11.37 3.28
N ASP A 128 -1.33 -11.83 4.26
CA ASP A 128 -2.65 -11.29 4.57
C ASP A 128 -2.54 -9.87 5.14
N LEU A 129 -1.49 -9.57 5.91
CA LEU A 129 -1.18 -8.21 6.37
C LEU A 129 -0.93 -7.25 5.20
N TYR A 130 -0.18 -7.64 4.17
CA TYR A 130 0.01 -6.81 2.97
C TYR A 130 -1.31 -6.52 2.25
N LYS A 131 -2.20 -7.51 2.13
CA LYS A 131 -3.52 -7.35 1.50
C LYS A 131 -4.42 -6.43 2.33
N MET A 132 -4.45 -6.62 3.64
CA MET A 132 -5.24 -5.79 4.55
C MET A 132 -4.75 -4.33 4.56
N LEU A 133 -3.44 -4.10 4.55
CA LEU A 133 -2.87 -2.75 4.43
C LEU A 133 -3.22 -2.07 3.10
N ALA A 134 -3.36 -2.83 2.01
CA ALA A 134 -3.80 -2.29 0.72
C ALA A 134 -5.28 -1.88 0.76
N SER A 135 -6.12 -2.66 1.44
CA SER A 135 -7.53 -2.31 1.68
C SER A 135 -7.64 -1.07 2.58
N ASP A 136 -6.85 -1.01 3.66
CA ASP A 136 -6.79 0.16 4.56
C ASP A 136 -6.39 1.43 3.78
N LEU A 137 -5.37 1.36 2.92
CA LEU A 137 -4.99 2.47 2.04
C LEU A 137 -6.14 2.93 1.14
N GLY A 138 -6.85 1.99 0.49
CA GLY A 138 -8.00 2.29 -0.35
C GLY A 138 -9.10 3.02 0.42
N ASN A 139 -9.38 2.55 1.64
CA ASN A 139 -10.36 3.17 2.53
C ASN A 139 -9.95 4.57 2.97
N MET A 140 -8.68 4.79 3.34
CA MET A 140 -8.16 6.11 3.70
C MET A 140 -8.18 7.07 2.51
N LYS A 141 -7.86 6.61 1.28
CA LYS A 141 -7.96 7.46 0.09
C LYS A 141 -9.40 7.91 -0.20
N ALA A 142 -10.35 6.98 -0.11
CA ALA A 142 -11.76 7.28 -0.33
C ALA A 142 -12.30 8.28 0.71
N ARG A 143 -11.99 8.05 1.99
CA ARG A 143 -12.39 8.93 3.10
C ARG A 143 -11.68 10.28 3.04
N GLY A 144 -10.39 10.32 2.69
CA GLY A 144 -9.67 11.56 2.42
C GLY A 144 -10.34 12.41 1.33
N ALA A 145 -10.83 11.80 0.24
CA ALA A 145 -11.60 12.51 -0.78
C ALA A 145 -12.93 13.05 -0.23
N SER A 146 -13.66 12.25 0.57
CA SER A 146 -14.88 12.69 1.25
C SER A 146 -14.63 13.86 2.21
N LEU A 147 -13.54 13.81 2.99
CA LEU A 147 -13.11 14.88 3.88
C LEU A 147 -12.89 16.18 3.10
N ILE A 148 -12.17 16.12 1.98
CA ILE A 148 -11.89 17.27 1.13
C ILE A 148 -13.19 17.89 0.60
N ALA A 149 -14.10 17.06 0.08
CA ALA A 149 -15.38 17.52 -0.46
C ALA A 149 -16.32 18.09 0.61
N ALA A 150 -16.32 17.54 1.82
CA ALA A 150 -17.10 18.07 2.93
C ALA A 150 -16.51 19.40 3.42
N TRP A 151 -15.19 19.48 3.59
CA TRP A 151 -14.51 20.68 4.10
C TRP A 151 -14.67 21.88 3.17
N SER A 152 -14.75 21.68 1.85
CA SER A 152 -14.97 22.78 0.91
C SER A 152 -16.31 23.49 1.12
N ARG A 153 -17.30 22.84 1.76
CA ARG A 153 -18.58 23.49 2.10
C ARG A 153 -18.46 24.56 3.18
N PHE A 154 -17.35 24.60 3.93
CA PHE A 154 -17.09 25.70 4.86
C PHE A 154 -16.87 27.04 4.17
N ALA A 155 -16.55 27.05 2.88
CA ALA A 155 -16.48 28.27 2.07
C ALA A 155 -17.83 29.02 1.96
N LEU A 156 -18.96 28.35 2.25
CA LEU A 156 -20.28 28.98 2.35
C LEU A 156 -20.37 30.00 3.50
N LEU A 157 -19.48 29.90 4.50
CA LEU A 157 -19.38 30.90 5.57
C LEU A 157 -18.51 32.10 5.19
N ASP A 158 -17.86 32.11 4.03
CA ASP A 158 -17.00 33.24 3.64
C ASP A 158 -17.83 34.34 2.94
N PRO A 159 -17.95 35.55 3.51
CA PRO A 159 -18.69 36.65 2.89
C PRO A 159 -18.15 37.04 1.50
N ALA A 160 -16.90 36.70 1.18
CA ALA A 160 -16.33 36.93 -0.14
C ALA A 160 -17.01 36.09 -1.23
N ASN A 161 -17.70 34.99 -0.86
CA ASN A 161 -18.41 34.11 -1.79
C ASN A 161 -19.92 34.44 -1.91
N GLY A 162 -20.41 35.44 -1.17
CA GLY A 162 -21.80 35.91 -1.23
C GLY A 162 -22.43 36.18 0.13
N PRO A 163 -23.68 36.68 0.16
CA PRO A 163 -24.42 36.88 1.40
C PRO A 163 -24.66 35.55 2.12
N ILE A 164 -24.32 35.48 3.41
CA ILE A 164 -24.48 34.27 4.23
C ILE A 164 -25.92 34.20 4.74
N GLY A 165 -26.61 33.12 4.40
CA GLY A 165 -27.99 32.84 4.82
C GLY A 165 -28.11 31.73 5.87
N PRO A 166 -29.29 31.55 6.50
CA PRO A 166 -29.55 30.46 7.44
C PRO A 166 -29.31 29.06 6.84
N SER A 167 -29.56 28.89 5.54
CA SER A 167 -29.31 27.64 4.82
C SER A 167 -27.83 27.25 4.78
N ASP A 168 -26.92 28.23 4.71
CA ASP A 168 -25.48 27.97 4.67
C ASP A 168 -24.99 27.39 6.00
N PHE A 169 -25.51 27.90 7.11
CA PHE A 169 -25.21 27.35 8.44
C PHE A 169 -25.70 25.90 8.59
N VAL A 170 -26.85 25.55 8.01
CA VAL A 170 -27.33 24.16 7.99
C VAL A 170 -26.39 23.27 7.19
N GLN A 171 -26.00 23.69 5.98
CA GLN A 171 -25.07 22.94 5.14
C GLN A 171 -23.70 22.76 5.79
N VAL A 172 -23.20 23.79 6.48
CA VAL A 172 -21.94 23.75 7.23
C VAL A 172 -22.01 22.79 8.40
N ARG A 173 -23.13 22.75 9.14
CA ARG A 173 -23.30 21.78 10.23
C ARG A 173 -23.35 20.34 9.73
N ILE A 174 -24.03 20.09 8.62
CA ILE A 174 -24.04 18.78 7.97
C ILE A 174 -22.61 18.39 7.54
N ALA A 175 -21.92 19.29 6.83
CA ALA A 175 -20.54 19.08 6.42
C ALA A 175 -19.60 18.81 7.60
N GLY A 176 -19.76 19.57 8.69
CA GLY A 176 -18.99 19.37 9.91
C GLY A 176 -19.24 18.01 10.55
N ALA A 177 -20.50 17.56 10.60
CA ALA A 177 -20.82 16.21 11.08
C ALA A 177 -20.19 15.12 10.20
N ASP A 178 -20.24 15.26 8.87
CA ASP A 178 -19.60 14.34 7.92
C ASP A 178 -18.08 14.29 8.12
N ILE A 179 -17.45 15.45 8.33
CA ILE A 179 -16.01 15.56 8.61
C ILE A 179 -15.66 14.88 9.94
N LEU A 180 -16.42 15.11 11.00
CA LEU A 180 -16.19 14.48 12.30
C LEU A 180 -16.31 12.95 12.21
N GLY A 181 -17.33 12.44 11.51
CA GLY A 181 -17.47 11.01 11.24
C GLY A 181 -16.30 10.44 10.44
N THR A 182 -15.81 11.20 9.45
CA THR A 182 -14.62 10.82 8.68
C THR A 182 -13.35 10.82 9.54
N ILE A 183 -13.17 11.82 10.40
CA ILE A 183 -12.03 11.91 11.32
C ILE A 183 -11.99 10.70 12.26
N HIS A 184 -13.14 10.34 12.82
CA HIS A 184 -13.24 9.16 13.68
C HIS A 184 -12.88 7.87 12.92
N GLY A 185 -13.49 7.66 11.74
CA GLY A 185 -13.23 6.46 10.93
C GLY A 185 -11.77 6.33 10.48
N GLU A 186 -11.16 7.44 10.05
CA GLU A 186 -9.74 7.48 9.67
C GLU A 186 -8.81 7.22 10.86
N THR A 187 -9.18 7.66 12.06
CA THR A 187 -8.39 7.38 13.27
C THR A 187 -8.37 5.89 13.59
N LEU A 188 -9.50 5.19 13.42
CA LEU A 188 -9.57 3.73 13.59
C LEU A 188 -8.72 3.00 12.54
N ILE A 189 -8.76 3.44 11.27
CA ILE A 189 -7.92 2.85 10.22
C ILE A 189 -6.44 3.13 10.49
N ALA A 190 -6.09 4.35 10.92
CA ALA A 190 -4.72 4.70 11.29
C ALA A 190 -4.20 3.79 12.42
N ASP A 191 -5.01 3.50 13.44
CA ASP A 191 -4.64 2.56 14.49
C ASP A 191 -4.40 1.13 13.97
N ASN A 192 -5.27 0.65 13.06
CA ASN A 192 -5.09 -0.64 12.40
C ASN A 192 -3.80 -0.68 11.57
N VAL A 193 -3.53 0.36 10.78
CA VAL A 193 -2.29 0.48 9.98
C VAL A 193 -1.09 0.41 10.90
N LEU A 194 -1.05 1.21 11.96
CA LEU A 194 0.05 1.24 12.93
C LEU A 194 0.25 -0.08 13.65
N GLN A 195 -0.83 -0.81 13.96
CA GLN A 195 -0.73 -2.15 14.53
C GLN A 195 -0.11 -3.12 13.52
N ARG A 196 -0.64 -3.16 12.29
CA ARG A 196 -0.20 -4.09 11.24
C ARG A 196 1.25 -3.86 10.81
N VAL A 197 1.69 -2.61 10.62
CA VAL A 197 3.09 -2.31 10.28
C VAL A 197 4.04 -2.71 11.42
N ARG A 198 3.62 -2.55 12.68
CA ARG A 198 4.38 -3.04 13.84
C ARG A 198 4.45 -4.56 13.88
N THR A 199 3.35 -5.27 13.58
CA THR A 199 3.36 -6.74 13.44
C THR A 199 4.34 -7.21 12.36
N LEU A 200 4.46 -6.47 11.26
CA LEU A 200 5.45 -6.73 10.21
C LEU A 200 6.89 -6.33 10.60
N GLY A 201 7.12 -5.77 11.79
CA GLY A 201 8.42 -5.26 12.22
C GLY A 201 8.90 -4.07 11.36
N ILE A 202 7.99 -3.24 10.88
CA ILE A 202 8.28 -2.04 10.08
C ILE A 202 8.15 -0.83 11.00
N GLU A 203 9.23 -0.08 11.15
CA GLU A 203 9.22 1.18 11.89
C GLU A 203 8.70 2.31 10.98
N PRO A 204 7.66 3.06 11.38
CA PRO A 204 7.20 4.23 10.65
C PRO A 204 8.28 5.31 10.52
N ARG A 205 8.56 5.77 9.30
CA ARG A 205 9.53 6.85 9.05
C ARG A 205 9.04 7.83 8.00
N SER A 206 9.31 9.12 8.24
CA SER A 206 9.07 10.16 7.24
C SER A 206 9.99 9.95 6.03
N ALA A 207 9.46 10.20 4.84
CA ALA A 207 10.28 10.32 3.64
C ALA A 207 11.08 11.65 3.63
N ASP A 208 10.56 12.68 4.31
CA ASP A 208 11.20 13.99 4.41
C ASP A 208 11.55 14.30 5.88
N PRO A 209 12.84 14.35 6.25
CA PRO A 209 13.26 14.60 7.62
C PRO A 209 12.97 16.03 8.10
N ALA A 210 12.55 16.95 7.22
CA ALA A 210 12.19 18.31 7.59
C ALA A 210 10.80 18.41 8.23
N TYR A 211 9.98 17.35 8.16
CA TYR A 211 8.61 17.34 8.67
C TYR A 211 8.42 16.26 9.74
N ALA A 212 7.51 16.51 10.67
CA ALA A 212 7.17 15.60 11.77
C ALA A 212 5.65 15.61 12.03
N PRO A 213 5.09 14.58 12.68
CA PRO A 213 3.74 14.66 13.23
C PRO A 213 3.60 15.90 14.11
N ALA A 214 2.48 16.61 13.97
CA ALA A 214 2.24 17.83 14.72
C ALA A 214 2.29 17.58 16.24
N ARG A 215 2.95 18.49 16.96
CA ARG A 215 2.97 18.48 18.43
C ARG A 215 1.89 19.38 19.05
N THR A 216 1.41 20.35 18.28
CA THR A 216 0.41 21.33 18.72
C THR A 216 -0.54 21.66 17.56
N CYS A 217 -1.78 22.03 17.88
CA CYS A 217 -2.74 22.46 16.86
C CYS A 217 -2.26 23.73 16.13
N ASP A 218 -1.64 24.66 16.86
CA ASP A 218 -1.10 25.90 16.26
C ASP A 218 -0.07 25.64 15.16
N SER A 219 0.78 24.63 15.32
CA SER A 219 1.76 24.27 14.29
C SER A 219 1.11 23.79 12.99
N ILE A 220 -0.02 23.08 13.07
CA ILE A 220 -0.81 22.66 11.91
C ILE A 220 -1.37 23.89 11.22
N TRP A 221 -2.01 24.78 11.97
CA TRP A 221 -2.70 25.94 11.41
C TRP A 221 -1.75 26.99 10.84
N ARG A 222 -0.58 27.17 11.46
CA ARG A 222 0.47 28.06 10.95
C ARG A 222 1.12 27.54 9.67
N SER A 223 1.38 26.24 9.59
CA SER A 223 2.02 25.62 8.42
C SER A 223 1.03 25.28 7.30
N GLY A 224 -0.25 25.14 7.62
CA GLY A 224 -1.27 24.64 6.71
C GLY A 224 -1.09 23.16 6.37
N ARG A 225 -0.41 22.37 7.22
CA ARG A 225 -0.14 20.93 7.01
C ARG A 225 -0.34 20.14 8.29
N ILE A 226 -0.83 18.90 8.19
CA ILE A 226 -0.94 18.00 9.35
C ILE A 226 0.43 17.52 9.88
N GLU A 227 1.44 17.59 9.02
CA GLU A 227 2.86 17.36 9.32
C GLU A 227 3.61 18.69 9.17
N PRO A 228 3.67 19.53 10.21
CA PRO A 228 4.37 20.81 10.14
C PRO A 228 5.89 20.63 10.00
N PRO A 229 6.61 21.64 9.46
CA PRO A 229 8.06 21.66 9.50
C PRO A 229 8.58 21.55 10.93
N ILE A 230 9.69 20.85 11.12
CA ILE A 230 10.38 20.78 12.41
C ILE A 230 10.99 22.15 12.69
N GLU A 231 10.46 22.86 13.69
CA GLU A 231 11.07 24.10 14.19
C GLU A 231 12.44 23.76 14.80
N ARG A 232 13.53 24.17 14.14
CA ARG A 232 14.88 24.11 14.71
C ARG A 232 14.93 25.14 15.83
N ARG A 233 14.93 24.68 17.08
CA ARG A 233 15.24 25.49 18.25
C ARG A 233 16.73 25.76 18.32
#